data_AF-A0A377ZN35-F1
#
_entry.id   AF-A0A377ZN35-F1
#
_cell.length_a   1.000
_cell.length_b   1.000
_cell.length_c   1.000
_cell.angle_alpha   90.00
_cell.angle_beta   90.00
_cell.angle_gamma   90.00
#
_symmetry.space_group_name_H-M   'P 1'
#
loop_
_entity.id
_entity.type
_entity.pdbx_description
1 polymer ?
#
loop_
_entity_poly.entity_id
_entity_poly.type
_entity_poly.pdbx_seq_one_letter_code
_entity_poly.pdbx_strand_id
1 'polypeptide(L)'
;MPITLGDLQAHRARRPGPLTLQHQQGTLWNLAPPTQGLVSLAILGITDRLNMADADDAQTVHRIVEATKRAFALRDAHITDPRHLDVDVQALLTPEALQPLADSIDDASASPWGRGKGPGDTVWMGVVDDSGLAVSFIQSIYHEFGSGVVLPDTGIVWQNRGRPSASIRSISWRWPLANSHSTPSTLPPRA
;
A
#
# COMPACT_ATOMS: atom_id res chain seq x y z
N MET A 1 8.95 -16.69 10.95
CA MET A 1 8.28 -17.12 12.19
C MET A 1 6.89 -17.63 11.85
N PRO A 2 6.43 -18.75 12.44
CA PRO A 2 5.05 -19.21 12.31
C PRO A 2 4.09 -18.32 13.12
N ILE A 3 2.81 -18.31 12.74
CA ILE A 3 1.72 -17.64 13.47
C ILE A 3 1.38 -18.46 14.71
N THR A 4 1.17 -17.80 15.85
CA THR A 4 0.83 -18.41 17.14
C THR A 4 -0.58 -18.05 17.58
N LEU A 5 -1.11 -18.77 18.58
CA LEU A 5 -2.39 -18.41 19.22
C LEU A 5 -2.34 -17.01 19.84
N GLY A 6 -1.20 -16.64 20.44
CA GLY A 6 -1.00 -15.32 21.04
C GLY A 6 -1.15 -14.20 20.01
N ASP A 7 -0.68 -14.41 18.78
CA ASP A 7 -0.83 -13.43 17.69
C ASP A 7 -2.31 -13.20 17.34
N LEU A 8 -3.10 -14.27 17.27
CA LEU A 8 -4.54 -14.20 16.96
C LEU A 8 -5.30 -13.50 18.09
N GLN A 9 -5.00 -13.81 19.35
CA GLN A 9 -5.64 -13.21 20.53
C GLN A 9 -5.28 -11.74 20.70
N ALA A 10 -4.07 -11.33 20.30
CA ALA A 10 -3.62 -9.95 20.39
C ALA A 10 -4.13 -9.07 19.22
N HIS A 11 -4.55 -9.67 18.10
CA HIS A 11 -4.98 -8.92 16.93
C HIS A 11 -6.22 -8.05 17.21
N ARG A 12 -6.19 -6.79 16.76
CA ARG A 12 -7.32 -5.86 16.82
C ARG A 12 -7.44 -5.12 15.50
N ALA A 13 -8.67 -4.97 15.01
CA ALA A 13 -8.97 -4.10 13.88
C ALA A 13 -8.67 -2.63 14.27
N ARG A 14 -8.09 -1.87 13.34
CA ARG A 14 -7.74 -0.47 13.53
C ARG A 14 -8.63 0.42 12.67
N ARG A 15 -8.87 1.65 13.11
CA ARG A 15 -9.63 2.67 12.39
C ARG A 15 -8.76 3.92 12.18
N PRO A 16 -7.76 3.86 11.28
CA PRO A 16 -6.93 5.03 11.00
C PRO A 16 -7.76 6.13 10.33
N GLY A 17 -7.32 7.38 10.46
CA GLY A 17 -7.85 8.47 9.63
C GLY A 17 -7.59 8.19 8.14
N PRO A 18 -8.51 8.59 7.24
CA PRO A 18 -8.30 8.43 5.81
C PRO A 18 -7.22 9.39 5.30
N LEU A 19 -6.58 9.01 4.20
CA LEU A 19 -5.87 9.96 3.35
C LEU A 19 -6.89 10.77 2.56
N THR A 20 -6.55 12.05 2.34
CA THR A 20 -7.38 13.00 1.63
C THR A 20 -6.61 13.67 0.50
N LEU A 21 -7.30 13.98 -0.59
CA LEU A 21 -6.77 14.78 -1.70
C LEU A 21 -7.84 15.79 -2.11
N GLN A 22 -7.43 17.05 -2.27
CA GLN A 22 -8.27 18.06 -2.91
C GLN A 22 -8.10 17.96 -4.42
N HIS A 23 -9.22 17.73 -5.12
CA HIS A 23 -9.30 17.59 -6.57
C HIS A 23 -10.28 18.63 -7.12
N GLN A 24 -10.15 19.03 -8.39
CA GLN A 24 -11.06 20.03 -8.99
C GLN A 24 -12.55 19.63 -8.93
N GLN A 25 -12.83 18.33 -8.85
CA GLN A 25 -14.18 17.75 -8.76
C GLN A 25 -14.64 17.42 -7.33
N GLY A 26 -13.87 17.81 -6.31
CA GLY A 26 -14.21 17.62 -4.89
C GLY A 26 -13.08 17.01 -4.07
N THR A 27 -13.36 16.68 -2.82
CA THR A 27 -12.41 15.96 -1.98
C THR A 27 -12.48 14.46 -2.26
N LEU A 28 -11.32 13.82 -2.37
CA LEU A 28 -11.19 12.38 -2.55
C LEU A 28 -10.63 11.76 -1.27
N TRP A 29 -11.14 10.59 -0.90
CA TRP A 29 -10.72 9.86 0.29
C TRP A 29 -10.23 8.46 -0.06
N ASN A 30 -9.18 8.01 0.60
CA ASN A 30 -8.78 6.60 0.56
C ASN A 30 -8.10 6.16 1.86
N LEU A 31 -7.89 4.86 2.02
CA LEU A 31 -7.27 4.28 3.19
C LEU A 31 -5.79 4.67 3.29
N ALA A 32 -5.35 4.98 4.51
CA ALA A 32 -3.95 5.14 4.86
C ALA A 32 -3.21 3.78 4.85
N PRO A 33 -1.87 3.78 4.97
CA PRO A 33 -1.10 2.54 5.11
C PRO A 33 -1.64 1.66 6.25
N PRO A 34 -1.51 0.33 6.14
CA PRO A 34 -0.66 -0.44 5.22
C PRO A 34 -1.25 -0.66 3.81
N THR A 35 -2.40 -0.07 3.51
CA THR A 35 -3.04 -0.20 2.19
C THR A 35 -2.34 0.67 1.13
N GLN A 36 -2.68 0.47 -0.14
CA GLN A 36 -2.13 1.24 -1.26
C GLN A 36 -3.03 2.41 -1.69
N GLY A 37 -3.89 2.93 -0.78
CA GLY A 37 -4.81 4.04 -1.10
C GLY A 37 -4.09 5.28 -1.64
N LEU A 38 -2.87 5.54 -1.14
CA LEU A 38 -1.98 6.61 -1.63
C LEU A 38 -1.83 6.59 -3.15
N VAL A 39 -1.68 5.41 -3.76
CA VAL A 39 -1.40 5.29 -5.21
C VAL A 39 -2.53 5.88 -6.02
N SER A 40 -3.77 5.48 -5.74
CA SER A 40 -4.94 5.97 -6.48
C SER A 40 -5.14 7.47 -6.32
N LEU A 41 -4.93 8.00 -5.10
CA LEU A 41 -5.02 9.45 -4.85
C LEU A 41 -3.91 10.18 -5.60
N ALA A 42 -2.67 9.70 -5.56
CA ALA A 42 -1.56 10.32 -6.28
C ALA A 42 -1.77 10.30 -7.80
N ILE A 43 -2.32 9.22 -8.38
CA ILE A 43 -2.66 9.18 -9.81
C ILE A 43 -3.64 10.29 -10.14
N LEU A 44 -4.77 10.35 -9.42
CA LEU A 44 -5.82 11.34 -9.66
C LEU A 44 -5.30 12.77 -9.46
N GLY A 45 -4.51 12.99 -8.41
CA GLY A 45 -3.91 14.30 -8.14
C GLY A 45 -2.89 14.73 -9.17
N ILE A 46 -2.10 13.81 -9.73
CA ILE A 46 -1.17 14.13 -10.83
C ILE A 46 -1.97 14.47 -12.09
N THR A 47 -2.96 13.65 -12.46
CA THR A 47 -3.78 13.89 -13.66
C THR A 47 -4.60 15.17 -13.59
N ASP A 48 -5.03 15.58 -12.39
CA ASP A 48 -5.75 16.85 -12.14
C ASP A 48 -4.88 18.10 -12.40
N ARG A 49 -3.56 17.91 -12.57
CA ARG A 49 -2.59 18.97 -12.89
C ARG A 49 -2.13 18.95 -14.35
N LEU A 50 -2.62 18.01 -15.15
CA LEU A 50 -2.33 17.90 -16.57
C LEU A 50 -3.49 18.48 -17.38
N ASN A 51 -3.22 18.92 -18.61
CA ASN A 51 -4.27 19.43 -19.51
C ASN A 51 -5.10 18.28 -20.13
N MET A 52 -5.87 17.58 -19.31
CA MET A 52 -6.64 16.40 -19.74
C MET A 52 -7.81 16.75 -20.69
N ALA A 53 -8.33 17.98 -20.64
CA ALA A 53 -9.49 18.38 -21.43
C ALA A 53 -9.20 18.48 -22.93
N ASP A 54 -8.00 18.93 -23.30
CA ASP A 54 -7.58 19.07 -24.70
C ASP A 54 -6.77 17.86 -25.22
N ALA A 55 -6.62 16.82 -24.40
CA ALA A 55 -5.87 15.63 -24.77
C ALA A 55 -6.66 14.76 -25.74
N ASP A 56 -6.02 14.26 -26.79
CA ASP A 56 -6.59 13.17 -27.58
C ASP A 56 -6.56 11.84 -26.81
N ASP A 57 -7.12 10.78 -27.39
CA ASP A 57 -7.19 9.46 -26.76
C ASP A 57 -5.80 8.90 -26.41
N ALA A 58 -4.81 9.10 -27.28
CA ALA A 58 -3.46 8.58 -27.08
C ALA A 58 -2.74 9.35 -25.96
N GLN A 59 -2.85 10.68 -25.96
CA GLN A 59 -2.33 11.56 -24.92
C GLN A 59 -2.99 11.28 -23.57
N THR A 60 -4.30 11.07 -23.55
CA THR A 60 -5.05 10.71 -22.34
C THR A 60 -4.52 9.43 -21.73
N VAL A 61 -4.40 8.37 -22.53
CA VAL A 61 -3.86 7.08 -22.07
C VAL A 61 -2.41 7.24 -21.61
N HIS A 62 -1.57 7.94 -22.38
CA HIS A 62 -0.16 8.18 -22.06
C HIS A 62 -0.01 8.87 -20.71
N ARG A 63 -0.71 9.98 -20.49
CA ARG A 63 -0.65 10.75 -19.24
C ARG A 63 -1.11 9.96 -18.03
N ILE A 64 -2.19 9.18 -18.16
CA ILE A 64 -2.67 8.28 -17.09
C ILE A 64 -1.60 7.21 -16.78
N VAL A 65 -0.98 6.62 -17.81
CA VAL A 65 0.08 5.62 -17.64
C VAL A 65 1.30 6.24 -16.95
N GLU A 66 1.77 7.41 -17.39
CA GLU A 66 2.92 8.08 -16.79
C GLU A 66 2.64 8.52 -15.34
N ALA A 67 1.45 9.07 -15.06
CA ALA A 67 1.00 9.37 -13.69
C ALA A 67 0.97 8.13 -12.80
N THR A 68 0.51 6.99 -13.34
CA THR A 68 0.54 5.69 -12.65
C THR A 68 1.97 5.28 -12.31
N LYS A 69 2.93 5.45 -13.23
CA LYS A 69 4.34 5.14 -12.95
C LYS A 69 4.88 5.99 -11.79
N ARG A 70 4.59 7.29 -11.77
CA ARG A 70 5.01 8.21 -10.69
C ARG A 70 4.39 7.84 -9.33
N ALA A 71 3.09 7.56 -9.31
CA ALA A 71 2.39 7.14 -8.09
C ALA A 71 2.91 5.80 -7.52
N PHE A 72 3.26 4.84 -8.39
CA PHE A 72 3.86 3.59 -7.96
C PHE A 72 5.28 3.78 -7.40
N ALA A 73 6.05 4.72 -7.94
CA ALA A 73 7.36 5.09 -7.38
C ALA A 73 7.22 5.67 -5.96
N LEU A 74 6.22 6.52 -5.70
CA LEU A 74 5.91 7.01 -4.34
C LEU A 74 5.58 5.85 -3.39
N ARG A 75 4.75 4.90 -3.83
CA ARG A 75 4.43 3.72 -3.03
C ARG A 75 5.69 2.93 -2.68
N ASP A 76 6.52 2.64 -3.67
CA ASP A 76 7.69 1.79 -3.47
C ASP A 76 8.75 2.48 -2.59
N ALA A 77 8.79 3.81 -2.56
CA ALA A 77 9.66 4.59 -1.69
C ALA A 77 9.14 4.71 -0.25
N HIS A 78 7.81 4.81 -0.04
CA HIS A 78 7.24 5.27 1.23
C HIS A 78 6.24 4.33 1.90
N ILE A 79 5.56 3.44 1.17
CA ILE A 79 4.50 2.61 1.75
C ILE A 79 5.09 1.34 2.37
N THR A 80 5.01 1.26 3.69
CA THR A 80 5.39 0.09 4.49
C THR A 80 4.39 -0.11 5.64
N ASP A 81 4.68 -1.05 6.54
CA ASP A 81 3.92 -1.23 7.78
C ASP A 81 3.90 0.10 8.56
N PRO A 82 2.72 0.60 9.00
CA PRO A 82 2.60 1.84 9.74
C PRO A 82 3.49 1.97 10.98
N ARG A 83 3.90 0.84 11.57
CA ARG A 83 4.83 0.81 12.72
C ARG A 83 6.26 1.20 12.35
N HIS A 84 6.59 1.25 11.06
CA HIS A 84 7.90 1.57 10.50
C HIS A 84 7.82 2.70 9.47
N LEU A 85 6.74 3.49 9.47
CA LEU A 85 6.64 4.67 8.62
C LEU A 85 7.42 5.81 9.28
N ASP A 86 8.38 6.33 8.53
CA ASP A 86 9.18 7.50 8.95
C ASP A 86 8.71 8.80 8.28
N VAL A 87 7.65 8.73 7.46
CA VAL A 87 7.14 9.86 6.67
C VAL A 87 5.66 10.13 6.94
N ASP A 88 5.29 11.40 6.89
CA ASP A 88 3.88 11.79 6.81
C ASP A 88 3.35 11.52 5.40
N VAL A 89 2.55 10.46 5.27
CA VAL A 89 1.99 10.02 3.99
C VAL A 89 0.97 11.01 3.45
N GLN A 90 0.31 11.80 4.30
CA GLN A 90 -0.62 12.84 3.86
C GLN A 90 0.14 13.99 3.18
N ALA A 91 1.38 14.27 3.60
CA ALA A 91 2.23 15.28 2.99
C ALA A 91 2.64 14.92 1.53
N LEU A 92 2.61 13.63 1.17
CA LEU A 92 2.89 13.18 -0.21
C LEU A 92 1.76 13.52 -1.20
N LEU A 93 0.60 13.96 -0.71
CA LEU A 93 -0.58 14.30 -1.51
C LEU A 93 -0.82 15.83 -1.60
N THR A 94 0.10 16.65 -1.08
CA THR A 94 -0.05 18.10 -1.19
C THR A 94 0.26 18.59 -2.60
N PRO A 95 -0.21 19.78 -2.99
CA PRO A 95 0.12 20.35 -4.29
C PRO A 95 1.62 20.44 -4.55
N GLU A 96 2.42 20.80 -3.54
CA GLU A 96 3.88 20.94 -3.63
C GLU A 96 4.56 19.59 -3.87
N ALA A 97 4.00 18.50 -3.35
CA ALA A 97 4.52 17.15 -3.57
C ALA A 97 4.13 16.60 -4.96
N LEU A 98 2.92 16.92 -5.44
CA LEU A 98 2.38 16.36 -6.69
C LEU A 98 2.76 17.16 -7.94
N GLN A 99 2.95 18.48 -7.84
CA GLN A 99 3.29 19.31 -9.00
C GLN A 99 4.59 18.87 -9.70
N PRO A 100 5.71 18.62 -8.99
CA PRO A 100 6.93 18.17 -9.64
C PRO A 100 6.78 16.82 -10.36
N LEU A 101 5.86 15.95 -9.89
CA LEU A 101 5.58 14.68 -10.55
C LEU A 101 4.81 14.89 -11.85
N ALA A 102 3.84 15.80 -11.87
CA ALA A 102 3.11 16.19 -13.08
C ALA A 102 4.04 16.85 -14.10
N ASP A 103 4.88 17.80 -13.67
CA ASP A 103 5.84 18.50 -14.54
C ASP A 103 6.89 17.57 -15.17
N SER A 104 7.14 16.41 -14.54
CA SER A 104 8.07 15.39 -15.05
C SER A 104 7.48 14.45 -16.11
N ILE A 105 6.23 14.64 -16.51
CA ILE A 105 5.56 13.85 -17.55
C ILE A 105 5.84 14.50 -18.91
N ASP A 106 6.51 13.75 -19.78
CA ASP A 106 6.81 14.17 -21.15
C ASP A 106 5.81 13.50 -22.11
N ASP A 107 4.99 14.29 -22.81
CA ASP A 107 4.01 13.78 -23.78
C ASP A 107 4.67 13.10 -25.01
N ALA A 108 5.95 13.39 -25.28
CA ALA A 108 6.69 12.80 -26.40
C ALA A 108 7.49 11.55 -26.03
N SER A 109 7.63 11.23 -24.73
CA SER A 109 8.52 10.15 -24.29
C SER A 109 7.95 9.38 -23.08
N ALA A 110 7.88 8.06 -23.22
CA ALA A 110 7.43 7.19 -22.14
C ALA A 110 8.57 6.88 -21.14
N SER A 111 8.29 7.01 -19.86
CA SER A 111 9.24 6.59 -18.81
C SER A 111 9.43 5.08 -18.79
N PRO A 112 10.62 4.58 -18.39
CA PRO A 112 10.82 3.15 -18.18
C PRO A 112 9.84 2.59 -17.14
N TRP A 113 9.38 1.36 -17.37
CA TRP A 113 8.57 0.62 -16.41
C TRP A 113 9.34 -0.57 -15.85
N GLY A 114 9.21 -0.79 -14.56
CA GLY A 114 9.84 -1.93 -13.88
C GLY A 114 9.22 -3.27 -14.27
N ARG A 115 9.69 -4.34 -13.63
CA ARG A 115 9.08 -5.65 -13.76
C ARG A 115 7.69 -5.61 -13.09
N GLY A 116 6.64 -5.68 -13.90
CA GLY A 116 5.26 -5.74 -13.42
C GLY A 116 5.06 -6.82 -12.36
N LYS A 117 4.10 -6.60 -11.45
CA LYS A 117 3.70 -7.63 -10.48
C LYS A 117 2.68 -8.56 -11.14
N GLY A 118 2.72 -9.83 -10.76
CA GLY A 118 1.76 -10.83 -11.23
C GLY A 118 0.33 -10.51 -10.78
N PRO A 119 -0.67 -11.23 -11.32
CA PRO A 119 -2.08 -11.01 -11.01
C PRO A 119 -2.36 -11.22 -9.52
N GLY A 120 -3.41 -10.57 -9.03
CA GLY A 120 -3.95 -10.76 -7.70
C GLY A 120 -5.45 -10.55 -7.71
N ASP A 121 -6.16 -11.27 -6.85
CA ASP A 121 -7.61 -11.27 -6.82
C ASP A 121 -8.13 -10.65 -5.54
N THR A 122 -9.19 -9.85 -5.70
CA THR A 122 -9.79 -9.10 -4.61
C THR A 122 -11.26 -8.83 -4.93
N VAL A 123 -12.10 -8.94 -3.90
CA VAL A 123 -13.51 -8.54 -4.00
C VAL A 123 -13.65 -7.13 -3.43
N TRP A 124 -14.34 -6.27 -4.18
CA TRP A 124 -14.79 -4.97 -3.73
C TRP A 124 -16.32 -4.92 -3.72
N MET A 125 -16.89 -4.22 -2.74
CA MET A 125 -18.33 -4.01 -2.59
C MET A 125 -18.60 -2.57 -2.14
N GLY A 126 -19.60 -1.95 -2.78
CA GLY A 126 -20.14 -0.65 -2.38
C GLY A 126 -21.60 -0.78 -1.96
N VAL A 127 -21.99 -0.12 -0.88
CA VAL A 127 -23.38 -0.06 -0.40
C VAL A 127 -23.71 1.38 -0.04
N VAL A 128 -24.90 1.85 -0.43
CA VAL A 128 -25.46 3.12 0.01
C VAL A 128 -26.90 2.87 0.45
N ASP A 129 -27.29 3.36 1.63
CA ASP A 129 -28.66 3.28 2.12
C ASP A 129 -29.45 4.58 1.88
N ASP A 130 -30.75 4.56 2.21
CA ASP A 130 -31.67 5.68 2.04
C ASP A 130 -31.39 6.87 2.98
N SER A 131 -30.65 6.63 4.07
CA SER A 131 -30.17 7.67 4.98
C SER A 131 -28.93 8.42 4.45
N GLY A 132 -28.35 7.93 3.35
CA GLY A 132 -27.13 8.46 2.75
C GLY A 132 -25.84 7.88 3.35
N LEU A 133 -25.93 6.82 4.15
CA LEU A 133 -24.74 6.12 4.65
C LEU A 133 -24.12 5.32 3.50
N ALA A 134 -22.87 5.63 3.16
CA ALA A 134 -22.09 4.94 2.15
C ALA A 134 -20.98 4.09 2.77
N VAL A 135 -20.82 2.86 2.30
CA VAL A 135 -19.75 1.94 2.68
C VAL A 135 -19.03 1.46 1.43
N SER A 136 -17.71 1.68 1.38
CA SER A 136 -16.80 1.07 0.42
C SER A 136 -15.97 0.03 1.15
N PHE A 137 -16.13 -1.25 0.79
CA PHE A 137 -15.52 -2.38 1.47
C PHE A 137 -14.69 -3.21 0.49
N ILE A 138 -13.50 -3.62 0.93
CA ILE A 138 -12.60 -4.45 0.14
C ILE A 138 -12.00 -5.54 1.02
N GLN A 139 -12.01 -6.78 0.53
CA GLN A 139 -11.44 -7.93 1.23
C GLN A 139 -10.73 -8.85 0.25
N SER A 140 -9.58 -9.39 0.68
CA SER A 140 -8.80 -10.31 -0.14
C SER A 140 -7.92 -11.21 0.72
N ILE A 141 -7.82 -12.47 0.30
CA ILE A 141 -6.83 -13.44 0.80
C ILE A 141 -5.50 -13.42 0.03
N TYR A 142 -5.30 -12.36 -0.76
CA TYR A 142 -4.20 -12.00 -1.65
C TYR A 142 -4.22 -12.68 -3.03
N HIS A 143 -4.03 -13.98 -3.10
CA HIS A 143 -4.21 -14.75 -4.34
C HIS A 143 -5.53 -15.53 -4.30
N GLU A 144 -6.03 -15.99 -5.44
CA GLU A 144 -7.30 -16.75 -5.64
C GLU A 144 -7.70 -17.64 -4.45
N PHE A 145 -6.82 -18.55 -4.02
CA PHE A 145 -7.05 -19.49 -2.90
C PHE A 145 -6.16 -19.21 -1.68
N GLY A 146 -5.63 -17.99 -1.57
CA GLY A 146 -4.71 -17.59 -0.51
C GLY A 146 -3.49 -18.48 -0.44
N SER A 147 -3.28 -19.15 0.70
CA SER A 147 -2.19 -20.11 0.89
C SER A 147 -2.50 -21.52 0.38
N GLY A 148 -3.76 -21.81 0.02
CA GLY A 148 -4.24 -23.17 -0.25
C GLY A 148 -4.49 -24.00 1.02
N VAL A 149 -4.30 -23.43 2.21
CA VAL A 149 -4.55 -24.11 3.48
C VAL A 149 -5.96 -23.82 3.97
N VAL A 150 -6.76 -24.88 4.11
CA VAL A 150 -8.13 -24.83 4.63
C VAL A 150 -8.17 -25.52 5.99
N LEU A 151 -8.78 -24.88 7.00
CA LEU A 151 -9.01 -25.55 8.27
C LEU A 151 -10.14 -26.58 8.10
N PRO A 152 -9.90 -27.87 8.40
CA PRO A 152 -10.85 -28.94 8.09
C PRO A 152 -12.19 -28.77 8.82
N ASP A 153 -12.15 -28.28 10.06
CA ASP A 153 -13.35 -28.21 10.90
C ASP A 153 -14.23 -26.97 10.62
N THR A 154 -13.67 -25.92 10.03
CA THR A 154 -14.36 -24.63 9.86
C THR A 154 -14.51 -24.19 8.40
N GLY A 155 -13.76 -24.80 7.48
CA GLY A 155 -13.71 -24.39 6.08
C GLY A 155 -13.03 -23.04 5.84
N ILE A 156 -12.41 -22.44 6.86
CA ILE A 156 -11.71 -21.16 6.72
C ILE A 156 -10.45 -21.35 5.88
N VAL A 157 -10.29 -20.54 4.84
CA VAL A 157 -9.10 -20.52 3.97
C VAL A 157 -8.11 -19.48 4.47
N TRP A 158 -6.85 -19.87 4.67
CA TRP A 158 -5.79 -18.94 5.10
C TRP A 158 -5.33 -18.04 3.94
N GLN A 159 -5.11 -16.76 4.24
CA GLN A 159 -4.49 -15.81 3.31
C GLN A 159 -2.97 -16.03 3.17
N ASN A 160 -2.40 -15.63 2.03
CA ASN A 160 -0.95 -15.64 1.79
C ASN A 160 -0.32 -14.23 1.73
N ARG A 161 -0.94 -13.24 2.40
CA ARG A 161 -0.52 -11.82 2.39
C ARG A 161 0.91 -11.58 2.88
N GLY A 162 1.46 -12.47 3.72
CA GLY A 162 2.83 -12.39 4.24
C GLY A 162 3.92 -12.80 3.24
N ARG A 163 3.57 -13.16 2.00
CA ARG A 163 4.55 -13.52 0.97
C ARG A 163 5.44 -12.31 0.67
N PRO A 164 6.79 -12.44 0.70
CA PRO A 164 7.65 -11.34 0.30
C PRO A 164 7.38 -10.99 -1.17
N SER A 165 6.94 -9.77 -1.44
CA SER A 165 6.84 -9.29 -2.81
C SER A 165 8.25 -9.18 -3.40
N ALA A 166 8.43 -9.53 -4.67
CA ALA A 166 9.74 -9.58 -5.32
C ALA A 166 10.49 -8.22 -5.33
N SER A 167 9.84 -7.10 -4.99
CA SER A 167 10.46 -5.77 -4.85
C SER A 167 11.06 -5.51 -3.46
N ILE A 168 10.83 -6.38 -2.47
CA ILE A 168 11.44 -6.29 -1.13
C ILE A 168 12.74 -7.10 -1.13
N ARG A 169 13.71 -6.72 -1.97
CA ARG A 169 15.08 -7.26 -1.91
C ARG A 169 16.12 -6.23 -1.45
N SER A 170 15.76 -4.94 -1.35
CA SER A 170 16.66 -3.89 -0.87
C SER A 170 16.38 -3.39 0.56
N ILE A 171 15.27 -3.80 1.19
CA ILE A 171 15.05 -3.51 2.61
C ILE A 171 15.83 -4.55 3.41
N SER A 172 16.97 -4.15 3.99
CA SER A 172 17.61 -4.94 5.02
C SER A 172 16.65 -5.03 6.20
N TRP A 173 16.02 -6.18 6.39
CA TRP A 173 15.32 -6.50 7.63
C TRP A 173 16.36 -6.65 8.75
N ARG A 174 16.83 -5.53 9.30
CA ARG A 174 17.54 -5.55 10.59
C ARG A 174 16.48 -5.65 11.67
N TRP A 175 16.10 -6.87 12.01
CA TRP A 175 15.44 -7.14 13.28
C TRP A 175 16.45 -6.91 14.41
N PRO A 176 16.23 -5.98 15.35
CA PRO A 176 17.02 -5.95 16.57
C PRO A 176 16.67 -7.18 17.39
N LEU A 177 17.61 -8.10 17.53
CA LEU A 177 17.53 -9.17 18.53
C LEU A 177 17.65 -8.54 19.92
N ALA A 178 16.53 -8.20 20.54
CA ALA A 178 16.48 -7.90 21.97
C ALA A 178 16.03 -9.15 22.71
N ASN A 179 16.95 -10.11 22.89
CA ASN A 179 16.79 -11.11 23.94
C ASN A 179 17.12 -10.44 25.27
N SER A 180 16.07 -10.16 26.03
CA SER A 180 16.15 -9.81 27.44
C SER A 180 16.57 -11.04 28.25
N HIS A 181 17.87 -11.33 28.31
CA HIS A 181 18.43 -12.16 29.36
C HIS A 181 19.54 -11.39 30.07
N SER A 182 19.16 -10.89 31.24
CA SER A 182 20.01 -10.49 32.34
C SER A 182 21.17 -11.46 32.53
N THR A 183 22.39 -10.97 32.35
CA THR A 183 23.61 -11.59 32.87
C THR A 183 23.65 -11.46 34.39
N PRO A 184 24.02 -12.53 35.11
CA PRO A 184 24.91 -12.40 36.25
C PRO A 184 26.30 -12.93 35.89
N SER A 185 27.30 -12.14 36.24
CA SER A 185 28.72 -12.48 36.16
C SER A 185 29.08 -13.73 36.98
N THR A 186 29.98 -14.56 36.47
CA THR A 186 31.21 -15.05 37.15
C THR A 186 31.95 -16.06 36.26
N LEU A 187 33.21 -15.77 35.95
CA LEU A 187 34.25 -16.69 35.43
C LEU A 187 35.09 -17.20 36.63
N PRO A 188 36.00 -18.18 36.47
CA PRO A 188 35.93 -19.54 35.89
C PRO A 188 36.50 -20.58 36.92
N PRO A 189 36.78 -21.87 36.56
CA PRO A 189 38.11 -22.19 36.01
C PRO A 189 38.17 -23.36 35.00
N ARG A 190 39.38 -23.50 34.46
CA ARG A 190 39.95 -24.39 33.43
C ARG A 190 39.84 -25.91 33.71
N ALA A 191 39.74 -26.70 32.64
CA ALA A 191 40.75 -27.67 32.18
C ALA A 191 40.43 -28.07 30.73
#